data_AF-A0A1Y6L692-F1
#
_entry.id   AF-A0A1Y6L692-F1
#
_cell.length_a   1.000
_cell.length_b   1.000
_cell.length_c   1.000
_cell.angle_alpha   90.00
_cell.angle_beta   90.00
_cell.angle_gamma   90.00
#
_symmetry.space_group_name_H-M   'P 1'
#
loop_
_entity.id
_entity.type
_entity.pdbx_description
1 polymer ?
#
loop_
_entity_poly.entity_id
_entity_poly.type
_entity_poly.pdbx_seq_one_letter_code
_entity_poly.pdbx_strand_id
1 'polypeptide(L)' 'MADFDSFIPALHKPSSLLPIARHRDALLYTIEKLPVTVIIGQTGSGKTTQLPQYMEQAGWCNDGKLIAVTQANMS' A
#
# COMPACT_ATOMS: atom_id res chain seq x y z
N MET A 1 4.01 5.85 34.39
CA MET A 1 3.56 6.32 33.07
C MET A 1 4.31 5.47 32.06
N ALA A 2 3.68 4.44 31.49
CA ALA A 2 4.37 3.52 30.60
C ALA A 2 4.68 4.23 29.28
N ASP A 3 5.92 4.13 28.82
CA ASP A 3 6.37 4.57 27.50
C ASP A 3 5.58 3.82 26.41
N PHE A 4 4.49 4.44 25.95
CA PHE A 4 3.63 3.95 24.87
C PHE A 4 4.34 3.95 23.49
N ASP A 5 5.55 4.50 23.42
CA ASP A 5 6.36 4.65 22.21
C ASP A 5 7.48 3.60 22.11
N SER A 6 7.41 2.55 22.92
CA SER A 6 8.33 1.42 22.80
C SER A 6 8.01 0.63 21.53
N PHE A 7 8.70 0.94 20.44
CA PHE A 7 8.72 0.09 19.24
C PHE A 7 9.18 -1.31 19.65
N ILE A 8 8.36 -2.32 19.37
CA ILE A 8 8.69 -3.73 19.61
C ILE A 8 9.06 -4.35 18.24
N PRO A 9 10.36 -4.50 17.91
CA PRO A 9 10.79 -4.97 16.60
C PRO A 9 10.21 -6.34 16.22
N ALA A 10 10.00 -7.21 17.21
CA ALA A 10 9.46 -8.54 17.01
C ALA A 10 7.98 -8.56 16.56
N LEU A 11 7.21 -7.50 16.84
CA LEU A 11 5.81 -7.36 16.41
C LEU A 11 5.68 -6.63 15.06
N HIS A 12 6.77 -6.02 14.59
CA HIS A 12 6.79 -5.32 13.32
C HIS A 12 7.08 -6.30 12.18
N LYS A 13 6.12 -6.48 11.28
CA LYS A 13 6.35 -7.16 10.00
C LYS A 13 6.79 -6.11 8.96
N PRO A 14 8.04 -6.15 8.47
CA PRO A 14 8.49 -5.23 7.44
C PRO A 14 7.61 -5.31 6.19
N SER A 15 7.25 -4.16 5.63
CA SER A 15 6.49 -4.06 4.39
C SER A 15 7.19 -4.76 3.21
N SER A 16 8.51 -4.80 3.22
CA SER A 16 9.33 -5.53 2.24
C SER A 16 9.09 -7.04 2.23
N LEU A 17 8.53 -7.61 3.30
CA LEU A 17 8.17 -9.04 3.38
C LEU A 17 6.73 -9.31 2.92
N LEU A 18 5.95 -8.28 2.58
CA LEU A 18 4.59 -8.49 2.07
C LEU A 18 4.64 -8.98 0.62
N PRO A 19 3.78 -9.93 0.21
CA PRO A 19 3.78 -10.49 -1.14
C PRO A 19 3.69 -9.44 -2.27
N ILE A 20 3.02 -8.31 -2.01
CA ILE A 20 2.91 -7.21 -2.99
C ILE A 20 4.23 -6.49 -3.27
N ALA A 21 5.21 -6.52 -2.35
CA ALA A 21 6.43 -5.73 -2.45
C ALA A 21 7.26 -6.07 -3.70
N ARG A 22 7.36 -7.36 -4.07
CA ARG A 22 8.06 -7.80 -5.28
C ARG A 22 7.43 -7.31 -6.60
N HIS A 23 6.21 -6.78 -6.53
CA HIS A 23 5.45 -6.31 -7.70
C HIS A 23 5.39 -4.78 -7.79
N ARG A 24 6.06 -4.03 -6.90
CA ARG A 24 5.98 -2.57 -6.82
C ARG A 24 6.11 -1.87 -8.17
N ASP A 25 7.21 -2.11 -8.88
CA ASP A 25 7.50 -1.37 -10.11
C ASP A 25 6.58 -1.77 -11.26
N ALA A 26 6.21 -3.05 -11.35
CA ALA A 26 5.24 -3.53 -12.32
C ALA A 26 3.84 -2.92 -12.08
N LEU A 27 3.43 -2.77 -10.81
CA LEU A 27 2.17 -2.14 -10.43
C LEU A 27 2.17 -0.65 -10.82
N LEU A 28 3.21 0.10 -10.45
CA LEU A 28 3.33 1.52 -10.79
C LEU A 28 3.33 1.73 -12.32
N TYR A 29 4.10 0.94 -13.06
CA TYR A 29 4.11 1.00 -14.52
C TYR A 29 2.72 0.73 -15.12
N THR A 30 2.02 -0.29 -14.62
CA THR A 30 0.71 -0.68 -15.17
C THR A 30 -0.34 0.38 -14.91
N ILE A 31 -0.39 0.93 -13.68
CA ILE A 31 -1.37 1.96 -13.29
C ILE A 31 -1.09 3.27 -14.03
N GLU A 32 0.19 3.62 -14.28
CA GLU A 32 0.56 4.79 -15.09
C GLU A 32 0.10 4.66 -16.56
N LYS A 33 0.17 3.44 -17.12
CA LYS A 33 -0.13 3.21 -18.54
C LYS A 33 -1.60 2.94 -18.83
N LEU A 34 -2.35 2.42 -17.87
CA LEU A 34 -3.71 1.97 -18.08
C LEU A 34 -4.69 2.80 -17.24
N PRO A 35 -5.77 3.34 -17.83
CA PRO A 35 -6.75 4.14 -17.08
C PRO A 35 -7.48 3.32 -16.01
N VAL A 36 -7.54 2.00 -16.14
CA VAL A 36 -8.13 1.07 -15.17
C VAL A 36 -7.23 -0.15 -15.03
N THR A 37 -6.88 -0.52 -13.80
CA THR A 37 -6.07 -1.70 -13.47
C THR A 37 -6.80 -2.57 -12.44
N VAL A 38 -6.96 -3.87 -12.72
CA VAL A 38 -7.56 -4.84 -11.80
C VAL A 38 -6.45 -5.62 -11.10
N ILE A 39 -6.38 -5.53 -9.77
CA ILE A 39 -5.34 -6.18 -8.97
C ILE A 39 -5.95 -7.30 -8.14
N ILE A 40 -5.50 -8.53 -8.39
CA ILE A 40 -5.94 -9.72 -7.66
C ILE A 40 -4.82 -10.18 -6.72
N GLY A 41 -5.18 -10.52 -5.49
CA GLY A 41 -4.27 -11.14 -4.54
C GLY A 41 -5.01 -11.59 -3.28
N GLN A 42 -4.46 -12.54 -2.54
CA GLN A 42 -5.08 -13.06 -1.32
C GLN A 42 -5.18 -11.98 -0.21
N THR A 43 -6.10 -12.15 0.73
CA THR A 43 -6.17 -11.31 1.95
C THR A 43 -4.83 -11.38 2.70
N GLY A 44 -4.38 -10.25 3.27
CA GLY A 44 -3.08 -10.16 3.93
C GLY A 44 -1.87 -9.97 2.99
N SER A 45 -2.09 -9.94 1.67
CA SER A 45 -1.00 -9.72 0.71
C SER A 45 -0.44 -8.28 0.69
N GLY A 46 -1.14 -7.33 1.35
CA GLY A 46 -0.74 -5.92 1.42
C GLY A 46 -1.37 -5.00 0.37
N LYS A 47 -2.39 -5.44 -0.40
CA LYS A 47 -3.02 -4.63 -1.46
C LYS A 47 -3.53 -3.27 -0.96
N THR A 48 -4.46 -3.28 -0.01
CA THR A 48 -5.11 -2.06 0.50
C THR A 48 -4.14 -1.16 1.26
N THR A 49 -3.07 -1.72 1.83
CA THR A 49 -2.13 -0.96 2.67
C THR A 49 -0.93 -0.41 1.89
N GLN A 50 -0.33 -1.20 1.00
CA GLN A 50 0.93 -0.84 0.34
C GLN A 50 0.75 -0.12 -0.99
N LEU A 51 -0.30 -0.46 -1.76
CA LEU A 51 -0.49 0.15 -3.07
C LEU A 51 -0.64 1.69 -2.99
N PRO A 52 -1.46 2.26 -2.09
CA PRO A 52 -1.56 3.71 -1.93
C PRO A 52 -0.21 4.35 -1.55
N GLN A 53 0.59 3.69 -0.71
CA GLN A 53 1.91 4.17 -0.30
C GLN A 53 2.88 4.22 -1.49
N TYR A 54 2.86 3.20 -2.36
CA TYR A 54 3.72 3.20 -3.55
C TYR A 54 3.37 4.34 -4.51
N MET A 55 2.08 4.63 -4.70
CA MET A 55 1.60 5.72 -5.55
C MET A 55 1.99 7.08 -4.99
N GLU A 56 1.82 7.28 -3.68
CA GLU A 56 2.23 8.51 -3.00
C GLU A 56 3.75 8.74 -3.13
N GLN A 57 4.56 7.72 -2.83
CA GLN A 57 6.02 7.75 -2.97
C GLN A 57 6.49 7.97 -4.42
N ALA A 58 5.67 7.59 -5.40
CA ALA A 58 5.92 7.84 -6.81
C ALA A 58 5.54 9.26 -7.25
N GLY A 59 5.08 10.11 -6.33
CA GLY A 59 4.77 11.52 -6.58
C GLY A 59 3.36 11.78 -7.13
N TRP A 60 2.46 10.80 -7.06
CA TRP A 60 1.12 10.93 -7.66
C TRP A 60 0.25 12.00 -7.00
N CYS A 61 0.61 12.43 -5.78
CA CYS A 61 -0.06 13.50 -5.04
C CYS A 61 0.64 14.87 -5.16
N ASN A 62 1.77 14.98 -5.87
CA ASN A 62 2.60 16.20 -5.88
C ASN A 62 1.89 17.41 -6.51
N ASP A 63 0.96 17.17 -7.44
CA ASP A 63 0.20 18.23 -8.13
C ASP A 63 -1.15 18.55 -7.44
N GLY A 64 -1.24 18.30 -6.13
CA GLY A 64 -2.47 18.50 -5.35
C GLY A 64 -3.56 17.45 -5.57
N LYS A 65 -3.23 16.34 -6.23
CA LYS A 65 -4.12 15.18 -6.39
C LYS A 65 -4.16 14.36 -5.10
N LEU A 66 -5.24 13.59 -4.91
CA LEU A 66 -5.45 12.73 -3.75
C LEU A 66 -5.63 11.27 -4.17
N ILE A 67 -5.12 10.36 -3.34
CA ILE A 67 -5.38 8.91 -3.46
C ILE A 67 -6.54 8.56 -2.53
N ALA A 68 -7.66 8.16 -3.13
CA ALA A 68 -8.83 7.68 -2.39
C ALA A 68 -8.81 6.15 -2.29
N VAL A 69 -8.94 5.63 -1.07
CA VAL A 69 -9.06 4.20 -0.80
C VAL A 69 -10.41 3.95 -0.15
N THR A 70 -11.25 3.15 -0.80
CA THR A 70 -12.54 2.73 -0.24
C THR A 70 -12.47 1.26 0.17
N GLN A 71 -13.12 0.93 1.28
CA GLN A 71 -13.27 -0.44 1.75
C GLN A 71 -14.76 -0.68 2.00
N ALA A 72 -15.30 -1.75 1.43
CA ALA A 72 -16.65 -2.20 1.78
C ALA A 72 -16.62 -2.69 3.24
N ASN A 73 -17.38 -2.03 4.11
CA ASN A 73 -17.55 -2.49 5.48
C ASN A 73 -18.63 -3.57 5.49
N MET A 74 -18.29 -4.78 5.94
CA MET A 74 -19.27 -5.80 6.30
C MET A 74 -19.54 -5.63 7.80
N SER A 75 -20.63 -4.95 8.14
CA SER A 75 -21.28 -5.10 9.46
C SER A 75 -22.45 -6.05 9.31
#